data_AF-A0AAV2C0H3-F1
#
_entry.id   AF-A0AAV2C0H3-F1
#
_cell.length_a   1.000
_cell.length_b   1.000
_cell.length_c   1.000
_cell.angle_alpha   90.00
_cell.angle_beta   90.00
_cell.angle_gamma   90.00
#
_symmetry.space_group_name_H-M   'P 1'
#
loop_
_entity.id
_entity.type
_entity.pdbx_description
1 polymer ?
#
loop_
_entity_poly.entity_id
_entity_poly.type
_entity_poly.pdbx_seq_one_letter_code
_entity_poly.pdbx_strand_id
1 'polypeptide(L)'
;LCSIIKSLLAFETGLISPNINYENPNPDSPALLGGSVSVVTEPTPLTSDYIPVMSCGFGATLTAAVLKRNQKSYESSQTPSSAIPRIILFPATTEEAITTVFDYVNNNPDLPEEFYALLSKLSFADPVCKPFRGYAVYQNGKSSVDQIKLVSPGKRQVWYVMTGMGCQWPGMGLQLMEIEEFAKSMKKSAEILKSYGIDLFEILRADKNYFQMDRKITASFVAITSIQIALVDVLKLLCVPPDGIIGHGIGEMAAAYADDVCTHEQSLIASYIIGHAFESADLPEAGM
;
A
#
# COMPACT_ATOMS: atom_id res chain seq x y z
N LEU A 1 18.41 2.51 29.50
CA LEU A 1 17.82 2.89 28.19
C LEU A 1 18.86 3.47 27.23
N CYS A 2 19.60 4.53 27.57
CA CYS A 2 20.58 5.12 26.65
C CYS A 2 21.62 4.12 26.11
N SER A 3 22.17 3.25 26.95
CA SER A 3 23.10 2.18 26.51
C SER A 3 22.46 1.20 25.54
N ILE A 4 21.16 0.93 25.68
CA ILE A 4 20.39 0.08 24.76
C ILE A 4 20.25 0.80 23.41
N ILE A 5 19.90 2.08 23.39
CA ILE A 5 19.81 2.88 22.16
C ILE A 5 21.15 2.89 21.42
N LYS A 6 22.27 3.16 22.12
CA LYS A 6 23.62 3.06 21.53
C LYS A 6 23.89 1.68 20.94
N SER A 7 23.47 0.61 21.63
CA SER A 7 23.65 -0.77 21.16
C SER A 7 22.83 -1.06 19.91
N LEU A 8 21.58 -0.59 19.85
CA LEU A 8 20.71 -0.73 18.68
C LEU A 8 21.30 0.00 17.47
N LEU A 9 21.77 1.24 17.65
CA LEU A 9 22.46 1.98 16.58
C LEU A 9 23.72 1.24 16.11
N ALA A 10 24.46 0.59 17.01
CA ALA A 10 25.61 -0.22 16.62
C ALA A 10 25.22 -1.47 15.81
N PHE A 11 24.10 -2.12 16.15
CA PHE A 11 23.56 -3.24 15.37
C PHE A 11 23.09 -2.82 13.96
N GLU A 12 22.45 -1.66 13.83
CA GLU A 12 21.94 -1.14 12.54
C GLU A 12 23.06 -0.60 11.65
N THR A 13 24.02 0.12 12.21
CA THR A 13 25.15 0.71 11.45
C THR A 13 26.32 -0.25 11.25
N GLY A 14 26.39 -1.33 12.03
CA GLY A 14 27.54 -2.23 12.07
C GLY A 14 28.78 -1.64 12.73
N LEU A 15 28.68 -0.48 13.38
CA LEU A 15 29.81 0.24 13.99
C LEU A 15 29.55 0.55 15.48
N ILE A 16 30.55 0.30 16.30
CA ILE A 16 30.58 0.72 17.71
C ILE A 16 31.04 2.17 17.76
N SER A 17 30.18 3.06 18.27
CA SER A 17 30.54 4.48 18.41
C SER A 17 31.61 4.69 19.49
N PRO A 18 32.60 5.55 19.24
CA PRO A 18 33.71 5.79 20.16
C PRO A 18 33.25 6.41 21.48
N ASN A 19 33.97 6.10 22.54
CA ASN A 19 33.89 6.78 23.82
C ASN A 19 34.69 8.08 23.75
N ILE A 20 34.09 9.13 24.30
CA ILE A 20 34.75 10.43 24.47
C ILE A 20 35.56 10.45 25.77
N ASN A 21 36.50 11.38 25.87
CA ASN A 21 37.25 11.69 27.10
C ASN A 21 38.07 10.50 27.65
N TYR A 22 38.58 9.63 26.79
CA TYR A 22 39.50 8.55 27.16
C TYR A 22 40.90 8.85 26.63
N GLU A 23 41.77 9.36 27.50
CA GLU A 23 43.17 9.68 27.17
C GLU A 23 44.14 8.67 27.75
N ASN A 24 44.04 8.41 29.05
CA ASN A 24 44.92 7.50 29.78
C ASN A 24 44.09 6.40 30.47
N PRO A 25 44.53 5.12 30.42
CA PRO A 25 43.87 4.04 31.14
C PRO A 25 43.93 4.27 32.65
N ASN A 26 42.88 3.87 33.37
CA ASN A 26 42.90 3.92 34.83
C ASN A 26 44.03 3.02 35.37
N PRO A 27 45.00 3.57 36.13
CA PRO A 27 46.14 2.81 36.66
C PRO A 27 45.72 1.65 37.58
N ASP A 28 44.54 1.73 38.20
CA ASP A 28 44.01 0.70 39.11
C ASP A 28 43.26 -0.43 38.38
N SER A 29 43.22 -0.42 37.03
CA SER A 29 42.55 -1.46 36.23
C SER A 29 43.57 -2.29 35.45
N PRO A 30 44.02 -3.44 36.00
CA PRO A 30 44.92 -4.35 35.30
C PRO A 30 44.36 -4.83 33.96
N ALA A 31 43.03 -4.91 33.82
CA ALA A 31 42.39 -5.37 32.59
C ALA A 31 42.58 -4.39 31.42
N LEU A 32 42.57 -3.08 31.70
CA LEU A 32 42.82 -2.01 30.73
C LEU A 32 44.32 -1.91 30.42
N LEU A 33 45.17 -1.95 31.46
CA LEU A 33 46.62 -1.88 31.30
C LEU A 33 47.18 -3.11 30.55
N GLY A 34 46.61 -4.29 30.81
CA GLY A 34 46.99 -5.55 30.17
C GLY A 34 46.31 -5.80 28.82
N GLY A 35 45.45 -4.89 28.34
CA GLY A 35 44.79 -4.98 27.03
C GLY A 35 43.71 -6.07 26.89
N SER A 36 43.39 -6.79 27.97
CA SER A 36 42.29 -7.77 27.97
C SER A 36 40.91 -7.12 27.76
N VAL A 37 40.78 -5.85 28.11
CA VAL A 37 39.64 -4.99 27.80
C VAL A 37 40.18 -3.78 27.05
N SER A 38 39.59 -3.48 25.90
CA SER A 38 39.92 -2.31 25.09
C SER A 38 38.76 -1.34 25.08
N VAL A 39 39.05 -0.06 25.31
CA VAL A 39 38.05 1.01 25.20
C VAL A 39 37.99 1.44 23.73
N VAL A 40 36.80 1.43 23.15
CA VAL A 40 36.58 1.87 21.78
C VAL A 40 36.71 3.40 21.72
N THR A 41 37.78 3.93 21.12
CA THR A 41 38.05 5.37 20.97
C THR A 41 37.89 5.87 19.53
N GLU A 42 37.77 4.94 18.58
CA GLU A 42 37.54 5.21 17.15
C GLU A 42 36.31 4.40 16.69
N PRO A 43 35.57 4.83 15.64
CA PRO A 43 34.50 4.02 15.06
C PRO A 43 35.01 2.62 14.69
N THR A 44 34.52 1.60 15.39
CA THR A 44 35.07 0.24 15.31
C THR A 44 34.01 -0.74 14.78
N PRO A 45 34.31 -1.59 13.79
CA PRO A 45 33.36 -2.61 13.30
C PRO A 45 32.85 -3.52 14.42
N LEU A 46 31.53 -3.69 14.49
CA LEU A 46 30.89 -4.64 15.39
C LEU A 46 30.99 -6.05 14.80
N THR A 47 31.82 -6.90 15.40
CA THR A 47 32.07 -8.28 14.95
C THR A 47 31.19 -9.33 15.65
N SER A 48 30.57 -8.98 16.77
CA SER A 48 29.74 -9.88 17.58
C SER A 48 28.25 -9.63 17.34
N ASP A 49 27.47 -10.71 17.35
CA ASP A 49 26.00 -10.64 17.37
C ASP A 49 25.43 -10.28 18.75
N TYR A 50 26.27 -10.16 19.77
CA TYR A 50 25.84 -9.93 21.15
C TYR A 50 26.48 -8.68 21.73
N ILE A 51 25.66 -7.85 22.37
CA ILE A 51 26.10 -6.69 23.15
C ILE A 51 25.57 -6.82 24.58
N PRO A 52 26.43 -7.06 25.59
CA PRO A 52 26.04 -6.97 26.98
C PRO A 52 25.85 -5.50 27.38
N VAL A 53 24.76 -5.21 28.08
CA VAL A 53 24.47 -3.91 28.69
C VAL A 53 24.31 -4.08 30.19
N MET A 54 24.95 -3.20 30.95
CA MET A 54 24.89 -3.19 32.42
C MET A 54 24.43 -1.82 32.92
N SER A 55 23.67 -1.82 34.00
CA SER A 55 23.32 -0.61 34.75
C SER A 55 23.45 -0.89 36.25
N CYS A 56 24.23 -0.05 36.92
CA CYS A 56 24.44 -0.07 38.36
C CYS A 56 23.84 1.19 38.97
N GLY A 57 22.86 1.02 39.86
CA GLY A 57 22.32 2.11 40.66
C GLY A 57 23.20 2.38 41.88
N PHE A 58 23.24 3.62 42.35
CA PHE A 58 24.02 4.03 43.53
C PHE A 58 23.69 3.18 44.78
N GLY A 59 22.45 2.74 44.94
CA GLY A 59 22.02 1.80 45.99
C GLY A 59 22.45 0.34 45.77
N ALA A 60 23.53 0.11 45.02
CA ALA A 60 24.10 -1.21 44.70
C ALA A 60 23.16 -2.19 43.96
N THR A 61 22.07 -1.69 43.37
CA THR A 61 21.22 -2.53 42.50
C THR A 61 21.89 -2.68 41.14
N LEU A 62 22.23 -3.92 40.80
CA LEU A 62 22.85 -4.28 39.53
C LEU A 62 21.81 -4.93 38.61
N THR A 63 21.77 -4.46 37.37
CA THR A 63 20.99 -5.08 36.30
C THR A 63 21.88 -5.27 35.08
N ALA A 64 21.74 -6.41 34.42
CA ALA A 64 22.46 -6.73 33.20
C ALA A 64 21.53 -7.45 32.23
N ALA A 65 21.73 -7.19 30.94
CA ALA A 65 21.05 -7.89 29.86
C ALA A 65 22.04 -8.12 28.72
N VAL A 66 21.83 -9.18 27.95
CA VAL A 66 22.57 -9.42 26.71
C VAL A 66 21.61 -9.24 25.56
N LEU A 67 21.91 -8.28 24.68
CA LEU A 67 21.14 -8.01 23.48
C LEU A 67 21.70 -8.86 22.34
N LYS A 68 20.82 -9.49 21.56
CA LYS A 68 21.18 -10.23 20.36
C LYS A 68 20.75 -9.46 19.11
N ARG A 69 21.64 -9.36 18.12
CA ARG A 69 21.39 -8.73 16.83
C ARG A 69 20.26 -9.44 16.09
N ASN A 70 19.39 -8.66 15.44
CA ASN A 70 18.49 -9.20 14.43
C ASN A 70 19.29 -9.57 13.18
N GLN A 71 19.29 -10.85 12.79
CA GLN A 71 20.04 -11.36 11.65
C GLN A 71 19.30 -11.18 10.32
N LYS A 72 18.09 -10.61 10.32
CA LYS A 72 17.37 -10.33 9.07
C LYS A 72 18.13 -9.28 8.27
N SER A 73 18.74 -9.71 7.17
CA SER A 73 19.26 -8.82 6.13
C SER A 73 18.16 -8.53 5.11
N TYR A 74 18.05 -7.29 4.68
CA TYR A 74 17.24 -6.93 3.53
C TYR A 74 18.13 -7.07 2.30
N GLU A 75 17.78 -7.95 1.37
CA GLU A 75 18.40 -7.95 0.05
C GLU A 75 17.89 -6.71 -0.69
N SER A 76 18.76 -5.71 -0.89
CA SER A 76 18.46 -4.55 -1.75
C SER A 76 18.11 -4.96 -3.19
N SER A 77 18.45 -6.19 -3.57
CA SER A 77 18.29 -6.78 -4.90
C SER A 77 16.90 -7.33 -5.21
N GLN A 78 15.98 -7.36 -4.25
CA GLN A 78 14.56 -7.45 -4.56
C GLN A 78 13.95 -6.06 -4.43
N THR A 79 14.46 -5.10 -5.20
CA THR A 79 13.57 -4.07 -5.71
C THR A 79 12.41 -4.87 -6.29
N PRO A 80 11.15 -4.73 -5.83
CA PRO A 80 10.06 -5.17 -6.64
C PRO A 80 10.29 -4.45 -7.95
N SER A 81 10.68 -5.18 -8.99
CA SER A 81 10.55 -4.75 -10.37
C SER A 81 9.04 -4.68 -10.67
N SER A 82 8.28 -4.00 -9.82
CA SER A 82 6.90 -3.72 -10.08
C SER A 82 6.93 -2.35 -10.71
N ALA A 83 6.72 -2.31 -12.02
CA ALA A 83 6.37 -1.10 -12.76
C ALA A 83 5.25 -0.29 -12.05
N ILE A 84 4.48 -0.97 -11.19
CA ILE A 84 3.40 -0.47 -10.34
C ILE A 84 3.88 0.64 -9.40
N PRO A 85 3.37 1.88 -9.58
CA PRO A 85 3.55 2.97 -8.61
C PRO A 85 3.08 2.59 -7.21
N ARG A 86 3.72 3.13 -6.17
CA ARG A 86 3.33 2.94 -4.77
C ARG A 86 2.65 4.19 -4.23
N ILE A 87 1.62 4.01 -3.40
CA ILE A 87 1.02 5.10 -2.64
C ILE A 87 1.64 5.10 -1.25
N ILE A 88 2.19 6.23 -0.84
CA ILE A 88 2.71 6.47 0.50
C ILE A 88 1.71 7.35 1.23
N LEU A 89 1.30 6.91 2.42
CA LEU A 89 0.39 7.63 3.29
C LEU A 89 1.11 7.95 4.59
N PHE A 90 1.04 9.20 5.05
CA PHE A 90 1.62 9.54 6.35
C PHE A 90 0.77 10.53 7.13
N PRO A 91 0.39 10.21 8.38
CA PRO A 91 -0.32 11.10 9.27
C PRO A 91 0.65 11.78 10.25
N ALA A 92 0.45 13.06 10.52
CA ALA A 92 1.28 13.80 11.46
C ALA A 92 0.52 14.90 12.24
N THR A 93 1.22 15.47 13.22
CA THR A 93 0.75 16.61 14.02
C THR A 93 0.97 17.96 13.34
N THR A 94 1.89 18.03 12.37
CA THR A 94 2.18 19.24 11.58
C THR A 94 2.47 18.87 10.12
N GLU A 95 2.43 19.86 9.22
CA GLU A 95 2.76 19.66 7.80
C GLU A 95 4.25 19.31 7.61
N GLU A 96 5.14 19.97 8.36
CA GLU A 96 6.59 19.79 8.25
C GLU A 96 7.02 18.36 8.57
N ALA A 97 6.33 17.70 9.50
CA ALA A 97 6.58 16.31 9.84
C ALA A 97 6.26 15.35 8.67
N ILE A 98 5.27 15.68 7.84
CA ILE A 98 4.97 14.92 6.62
C ILE A 98 6.05 15.17 5.57
N THR A 99 6.39 16.44 5.33
CA THR A 99 7.45 16.82 4.39
C THR A 99 8.77 16.11 4.74
N THR A 100 9.14 16.08 6.02
CA THR A 100 10.36 15.38 6.48
C THR A 100 10.37 13.90 6.09
N VAL A 101 9.24 13.21 6.22
CA VAL A 101 9.13 11.78 5.85
C VAL A 101 9.16 11.61 4.33
N PHE A 102 8.49 12.48 3.58
CA PHE A 102 8.50 12.42 2.12
C PHE A 102 9.88 12.73 1.54
N ASP A 103 10.57 13.73 2.08
CA ASP A 103 11.96 14.05 1.74
C ASP A 103 12.89 12.90 2.07
N TYR A 104 12.69 12.23 3.22
CA TYR A 104 13.47 11.05 3.56
C TYR A 104 13.28 9.94 2.52
N VAL A 105 12.05 9.66 2.09
CA VAL A 105 11.81 8.66 1.03
C VAL A 105 12.42 9.07 -0.31
N ASN A 106 12.29 10.34 -0.69
CA ASN A 106 12.86 10.84 -1.95
C ASN A 106 14.40 10.77 -1.96
N ASN A 107 15.03 11.02 -0.80
CA ASN A 107 16.49 11.00 -0.66
C ASN A 107 17.07 9.59 -0.44
N ASN A 108 16.23 8.57 -0.24
CA ASN A 108 16.66 7.19 -0.01
C ASN A 108 15.88 6.24 -0.96
N PRO A 109 16.29 6.11 -2.23
CA PRO A 109 15.55 5.31 -3.22
C PRO A 109 15.62 3.80 -2.96
N ASP A 110 16.61 3.34 -2.20
CA ASP A 110 16.88 1.92 -1.92
C ASP A 110 16.20 1.42 -0.63
N LEU A 111 15.12 2.08 -0.20
CA LEU A 111 14.38 1.67 0.99
C LEU A 111 13.70 0.30 0.78
N PRO A 112 13.74 -0.60 1.78
CA PRO A 112 13.13 -1.93 1.67
C PRO A 112 11.61 -1.85 1.66
N GLU A 113 10.95 -2.87 1.11
CA GLU A 113 9.49 -2.96 1.06
C GLU A 113 8.84 -2.85 2.45
N GLU A 114 9.49 -3.43 3.47
CA GLU A 114 9.01 -3.36 4.86
C GLU A 114 8.95 -1.93 5.41
N PHE A 115 9.77 -1.01 4.92
CA PHE A 115 9.69 0.40 5.31
C PHE A 115 8.38 1.02 4.83
N TYR A 116 7.98 0.77 3.59
CA TYR A 116 6.71 1.23 3.04
C TYR A 116 5.51 0.55 3.72
N ALA A 117 5.62 -0.74 4.03
CA ALA A 117 4.60 -1.45 4.81
C ALA A 117 4.43 -0.84 6.21
N LEU A 118 5.53 -0.45 6.86
CA LEU A 118 5.49 0.25 8.15
C LEU A 118 4.81 1.62 8.03
N LEU A 119 5.13 2.42 7.01
CA LEU A 119 4.46 3.71 6.78
C LEU A 119 2.95 3.51 6.56
N SER A 120 2.56 2.53 5.75
CA SER A 120 1.15 2.17 5.54
C SER A 120 0.47 1.81 6.86
N LYS A 121 1.12 1.01 7.72
CA LYS A 121 0.57 0.67 9.04
C LYS A 121 0.43 1.88 9.97
N LEU A 122 1.37 2.83 9.90
CA LEU A 122 1.31 4.07 10.68
C LEU A 122 0.21 5.02 10.18
N SER A 123 -0.32 4.82 8.97
CA SER A 123 -1.37 5.66 8.38
C SER A 123 -2.72 5.58 9.09
N PHE A 124 -2.98 4.47 9.79
CA PHE A 124 -4.18 4.26 10.62
C PHE A 124 -4.10 5.01 11.94
N ALA A 125 -4.02 6.33 11.88
CA ALA A 125 -4.00 7.22 13.04
C ALA A 125 -5.31 7.99 13.18
N ASP A 126 -5.72 8.26 14.42
CA ASP A 126 -6.86 9.12 14.71
C ASP A 126 -6.59 10.56 14.23
N PRO A 127 -7.48 11.17 13.41
CA PRO A 127 -7.40 12.57 13.02
C PRO A 127 -7.31 13.56 14.19
N VAL A 128 -7.84 13.23 15.36
CA VAL A 128 -7.75 14.07 16.57
C VAL A 128 -6.31 14.19 17.05
N CYS A 129 -5.55 13.09 17.06
CA CYS A 129 -4.16 13.08 17.52
C CYS A 129 -3.19 13.54 16.44
N LYS A 130 -3.49 13.23 15.18
CA LYS A 130 -2.70 13.60 14.02
C LYS A 130 -3.64 14.24 13.01
N PRO A 131 -3.83 15.57 12.99
CA PRO A 131 -4.81 16.20 12.12
C PRO A 131 -4.31 16.47 10.70
N PHE A 132 -3.01 16.31 10.41
CA PHE A 132 -2.49 16.43 9.05
C PHE A 132 -2.37 15.06 8.38
N ARG A 133 -2.79 14.97 7.12
CA ARG A 133 -2.68 13.77 6.28
C ARG A 133 -1.91 14.13 5.01
N GLY A 134 -0.88 13.35 4.72
CA GLY A 134 -0.14 13.41 3.49
C GLY A 134 -0.35 12.15 2.65
N TYR A 135 -0.42 12.31 1.34
CA TYR A 135 -0.19 11.19 0.43
C TYR A 135 0.83 11.57 -0.64
N ALA A 136 1.59 10.57 -1.12
CA ALA A 136 2.44 10.70 -2.29
C ALA A 136 2.35 9.46 -3.18
N VAL A 137 2.48 9.64 -4.49
CA VAL A 137 2.60 8.52 -5.46
C VAL A 137 4.05 8.40 -5.91
N TYR A 138 4.70 7.30 -5.53
CA TYR A 138 6.10 7.05 -5.76
C TYR A 138 6.31 6.04 -6.90
N GLN A 139 7.13 6.40 -7.87
CA GLN A 139 7.51 5.52 -8.98
C GLN A 139 8.95 5.82 -9.39
N ASN A 140 9.77 4.78 -9.59
CA ASN A 140 11.14 4.90 -10.09
C ASN A 140 12.01 5.93 -9.34
N GLY A 141 11.97 5.92 -8.01
CA GLY A 141 12.83 6.78 -7.21
C GLY A 141 12.30 8.21 -7.00
N LYS A 142 11.12 8.55 -7.54
CA LYS A 142 10.55 9.90 -7.44
C LYS A 142 9.08 9.88 -7.05
N SER A 143 8.70 10.85 -6.21
CA SER A 143 7.30 11.22 -6.02
C SER A 143 6.80 12.01 -7.23
N SER A 144 5.64 11.64 -7.74
CA SER A 144 4.99 12.26 -8.91
C SER A 144 3.85 13.20 -8.52
N VAL A 145 3.23 12.95 -7.37
CA VAL A 145 2.17 13.75 -6.77
C VAL A 145 2.35 13.69 -5.28
N ASP A 146 2.30 14.82 -4.59
CA ASP A 146 2.20 14.93 -3.15
C ASP A 146 1.11 15.95 -2.78
N GLN A 147 0.31 15.62 -1.76
CA GLN A 147 -0.60 16.58 -1.15
C GLN A 147 -0.58 16.42 0.35
N ILE A 148 -0.65 17.55 1.05
CA ILE A 148 -0.80 17.63 2.50
C ILE A 148 -2.09 18.38 2.78
N LYS A 149 -2.92 17.85 3.68
CA LYS A 149 -4.15 18.50 4.11
C LYS A 149 -4.36 18.35 5.60
N LEU A 150 -4.82 19.44 6.22
CA LEU A 150 -5.51 19.38 7.49
C LEU A 150 -6.86 18.68 7.29
N VAL A 151 -7.12 17.63 8.08
CA VAL A 151 -8.38 16.89 8.05
C VAL A 151 -9.20 17.17 9.29
N SER A 152 -10.52 17.33 9.11
CA SER A 152 -11.44 17.50 10.22
C SER A 152 -11.62 16.18 10.98
N PRO A 153 -11.69 16.23 12.32
CA PRO A 153 -12.02 15.06 13.11
C PRO A 153 -13.48 14.65 12.91
N GLY A 154 -13.78 13.38 13.18
CA GLY A 154 -15.12 12.81 13.09
C GLY A 154 -15.25 11.75 11.99
N LYS A 155 -16.24 10.86 12.15
CA LYS A 155 -16.54 9.82 11.16
C LYS A 155 -17.10 10.50 9.90
N ARG A 156 -16.46 10.25 8.75
CA ARG A 156 -16.97 10.63 7.44
C ARG A 156 -17.58 9.40 6.80
N GLN A 157 -18.82 9.52 6.32
CA GLN A 157 -19.45 8.42 5.61
C GLN A 157 -18.76 8.17 4.27
N VAL A 158 -18.52 6.91 3.96
CA VAL A 158 -18.01 6.48 2.65
C VAL A 158 -19.19 6.03 1.80
N TRP A 159 -19.35 6.60 0.61
CA TRP A 159 -20.40 6.21 -0.32
C TRP A 159 -19.79 5.62 -1.59
N TYR A 160 -20.26 4.44 -1.99
CA TYR A 160 -19.96 3.88 -3.30
C TYR A 160 -21.00 4.36 -4.31
N VAL A 161 -20.53 4.94 -5.41
CA VAL A 161 -21.40 5.44 -6.48
C VAL A 161 -21.05 4.70 -7.76
N MET A 162 -21.92 3.78 -8.15
CA MET A 162 -21.70 2.84 -9.26
C MET A 162 -22.37 3.40 -10.52
N THR A 163 -21.54 3.87 -11.46
CA THR A 163 -22.00 4.59 -12.65
C THR A 163 -22.58 3.65 -13.72
N GLY A 164 -23.43 4.20 -14.58
CA GLY A 164 -24.06 3.44 -15.65
C GLY A 164 -23.35 3.57 -17.00
N MET A 165 -24.13 3.42 -18.07
CA MET A 165 -23.69 3.64 -19.45
C MET A 165 -23.10 5.03 -19.68
N GLY A 166 -22.17 5.11 -20.64
CA GLY A 166 -21.47 6.34 -21.03
C GLY A 166 -20.09 6.48 -20.41
N CYS A 167 -19.72 5.61 -19.46
CA CYS A 167 -18.39 5.62 -18.83
C CYS A 167 -17.37 4.69 -19.50
N GLN A 168 -17.80 3.88 -20.47
CA GLN A 168 -16.95 2.91 -21.16
C GLN A 168 -16.02 3.56 -22.19
N TRP A 169 -14.80 3.02 -22.34
CA TRP A 169 -13.82 3.45 -23.35
C TRP A 169 -12.83 2.33 -23.69
N PRO A 170 -12.26 2.28 -24.92
CA PRO A 170 -11.33 1.23 -25.33
C PRO A 170 -10.07 1.20 -24.47
N GLY A 171 -9.70 0.03 -23.92
CA GLY A 171 -8.54 -0.11 -23.04
C GLY A 171 -8.83 0.12 -21.55
N MET A 172 -10.08 0.40 -21.17
CA MET A 172 -10.43 0.65 -19.77
C MET A 172 -10.06 -0.53 -18.85
N GLY A 173 -9.48 -0.22 -17.68
CA GLY A 173 -9.09 -1.21 -16.68
C GLY A 173 -7.82 -2.01 -16.99
N LEU A 174 -7.27 -1.98 -18.22
CA LEU A 174 -6.11 -2.80 -18.58
C LEU A 174 -4.85 -2.48 -17.75
N GLN A 175 -4.60 -1.21 -17.43
CA GLN A 175 -3.47 -0.82 -16.58
C GLN A 175 -3.63 -1.31 -15.13
N LEU A 176 -4.86 -1.43 -14.64
CA LEU A 176 -5.14 -1.94 -13.29
C LEU A 176 -4.93 -3.45 -13.18
N MET A 177 -4.75 -4.17 -14.29
CA MET A 177 -4.43 -5.60 -14.28
C MET A 177 -3.05 -5.90 -13.68
N GLU A 178 -2.21 -4.90 -13.44
CA GLU A 178 -0.99 -5.08 -12.65
C GLU A 178 -1.30 -5.26 -11.15
N ILE A 179 -2.46 -4.82 -10.67
CA ILE A 179 -2.92 -5.04 -9.29
C ILE A 179 -3.54 -6.44 -9.21
N GLU A 180 -2.95 -7.30 -8.38
CA GLU A 180 -3.30 -8.73 -8.32
C GLU A 180 -4.79 -8.98 -8.06
N GLU A 181 -5.39 -8.29 -7.08
CA GLU A 181 -6.81 -8.51 -6.73
C GLU A 181 -7.75 -8.05 -7.85
N PHE A 182 -7.45 -6.92 -8.51
CA PHE A 182 -8.19 -6.45 -9.67
C PHE A 182 -8.10 -7.47 -10.81
N ALA A 183 -6.89 -7.94 -11.12
CA ALA A 183 -6.64 -8.89 -12.19
C ALA A 183 -7.34 -10.24 -11.95
N LYS A 184 -7.33 -10.72 -10.70
CA LYS A 184 -8.02 -11.93 -10.27
C LYS A 184 -9.54 -11.81 -10.47
N SER A 185 -10.12 -10.69 -10.05
CA SER A 185 -11.55 -10.41 -10.23
C SER A 185 -11.95 -10.35 -11.72
N MET A 186 -11.16 -9.62 -12.53
CA MET A 186 -11.39 -9.52 -13.98
C MET A 186 -11.28 -10.86 -14.71
N LYS A 187 -10.31 -11.70 -14.34
CA LYS A 187 -10.15 -13.06 -14.90
C LYS A 187 -11.35 -13.94 -14.55
N LYS A 188 -11.89 -13.82 -13.34
CA LYS A 188 -13.12 -14.51 -12.94
C LYS A 188 -14.32 -14.05 -13.76
N SER A 189 -14.48 -12.75 -13.98
CA SER A 189 -15.50 -12.20 -14.89
C SER A 189 -15.38 -12.77 -16.30
N ALA A 190 -14.15 -12.79 -16.86
CA ALA A 190 -13.89 -13.34 -18.19
C ALA A 190 -14.25 -14.82 -18.28
N GLU A 191 -13.93 -15.62 -17.26
CA GLU A 191 -14.25 -17.05 -17.24
C GLU A 191 -15.76 -17.31 -17.25
N ILE A 192 -16.53 -16.55 -16.46
CA ILE A 192 -18.00 -16.64 -16.43
C ILE A 192 -18.58 -16.31 -17.81
N LEU A 193 -18.11 -15.22 -18.43
CA LEU A 193 -18.62 -14.72 -19.71
C LEU A 193 -18.30 -15.64 -20.90
N LYS A 194 -17.27 -16.49 -20.82
CA LYS A 194 -16.97 -17.48 -21.88
C LYS A 194 -18.15 -18.40 -22.17
N SER A 195 -18.89 -18.79 -21.13
CA SER A 195 -20.08 -19.65 -21.27
C SER A 195 -21.20 -19.00 -22.10
N TYR A 196 -21.17 -17.68 -22.24
CA TYR A 196 -22.10 -16.86 -23.02
C TYR A 196 -21.51 -16.41 -24.37
N GLY A 197 -20.36 -16.97 -24.78
CA GLY A 197 -19.69 -16.63 -26.03
C GLY A 197 -19.04 -15.24 -26.04
N ILE A 198 -18.80 -14.65 -24.85
CA ILE A 198 -18.20 -13.32 -24.71
C ILE A 198 -16.74 -13.45 -24.29
N ASP A 199 -15.84 -12.86 -25.09
CA ASP A 199 -14.46 -12.63 -24.70
C ASP A 199 -14.32 -11.21 -24.13
N LEU A 200 -14.26 -11.12 -22.80
CA LEU A 200 -14.15 -9.85 -22.08
C LEU A 200 -12.87 -9.08 -22.44
N PHE A 201 -11.74 -9.77 -22.59
CA PHE A 201 -10.48 -9.09 -22.87
C PHE A 201 -10.38 -8.63 -24.32
N GLU A 202 -11.05 -9.33 -25.24
CA GLU A 202 -11.22 -8.84 -26.61
C GLU A 202 -12.05 -7.55 -26.65
N ILE A 203 -13.14 -7.46 -25.88
CA ILE A 203 -13.96 -6.25 -25.76
C ILE A 203 -13.15 -5.07 -25.24
N LEU A 204 -12.27 -5.31 -24.26
CA LEU A 204 -11.48 -4.27 -23.58
C LEU A 204 -10.24 -3.82 -24.35
N ARG A 205 -9.92 -4.43 -25.50
CA ARG A 205 -8.73 -4.07 -26.29
C ARG A 205 -8.73 -2.59 -26.69
N ALA A 206 -7.58 -1.93 -26.58
CA ALA A 206 -7.44 -0.51 -26.91
C ALA A 206 -7.49 -0.23 -28.42
N ASP A 207 -7.10 -1.19 -29.26
CA ASP A 207 -7.06 -1.09 -30.72
C ASP A 207 -8.41 -1.38 -31.40
N LYS A 208 -9.42 -1.82 -30.65
CA LYS A 208 -10.77 -2.12 -31.16
C LYS A 208 -11.83 -1.35 -30.39
N ASN A 209 -12.69 -0.64 -31.10
CA ASN A 209 -13.78 0.10 -30.45
C ASN A 209 -15.09 -0.69 -30.48
N TYR A 210 -15.17 -1.77 -29.69
CA TYR A 210 -16.40 -2.55 -29.52
C TYR A 210 -17.56 -1.71 -28.98
N PHE A 211 -17.26 -0.63 -28.25
CA PHE A 211 -18.25 0.26 -27.64
C PHE A 211 -18.94 1.22 -28.62
N GLN A 212 -18.41 1.36 -29.83
CA GLN A 212 -19.01 2.16 -30.91
C GLN A 212 -19.73 1.31 -31.97
N MET A 213 -19.81 0.00 -31.77
CA MET A 213 -20.56 -0.85 -32.69
C MET A 213 -22.07 -0.64 -32.48
N ASP A 214 -22.77 -0.27 -33.55
CA ASP A 214 -24.22 -0.06 -33.52
C ASP A 214 -24.96 -1.27 -32.95
N ARG A 215 -25.89 -0.99 -32.04
CA ARG A 215 -26.74 -1.97 -31.34
C ARG A 215 -25.98 -3.07 -30.58
N LYS A 216 -24.71 -2.87 -30.19
CA LYS A 216 -23.96 -3.81 -29.33
C LYS A 216 -23.79 -3.32 -27.89
N ILE A 217 -24.91 -3.17 -27.17
CA ILE A 217 -24.94 -2.66 -25.79
C ILE A 217 -24.44 -3.68 -24.76
N THR A 218 -24.54 -4.99 -25.04
CA THR A 218 -24.11 -6.08 -24.14
C THR A 218 -22.64 -5.94 -23.79
N ALA A 219 -21.79 -5.61 -24.78
CA ALA A 219 -20.36 -5.42 -24.57
C ALA A 219 -20.07 -4.31 -23.54
N SER A 220 -20.80 -3.20 -23.61
CA SER A 220 -20.67 -2.10 -22.64
C SER A 220 -21.13 -2.54 -21.24
N PHE A 221 -22.28 -3.22 -21.13
CA PHE A 221 -22.85 -3.61 -19.84
C PHE A 221 -21.95 -4.59 -19.07
N VAL A 222 -21.48 -5.65 -19.75
CA VAL A 222 -20.63 -6.66 -19.10
C VAL A 222 -19.25 -6.08 -18.76
N ALA A 223 -18.72 -5.18 -19.59
CA ALA A 223 -17.42 -4.56 -19.34
C ALA A 223 -17.46 -3.57 -18.17
N ILE A 224 -18.47 -2.70 -18.11
CA ILE A 224 -18.70 -1.77 -16.99
C ILE A 224 -18.88 -2.56 -15.69
N THR A 225 -19.77 -3.55 -15.70
CA THR A 225 -20.07 -4.37 -14.51
C THR A 225 -18.83 -5.12 -14.02
N SER A 226 -18.07 -5.74 -14.94
CA SER A 226 -16.84 -6.47 -14.59
C SER A 226 -15.81 -5.57 -13.91
N ILE A 227 -15.59 -4.36 -14.44
CA ILE A 227 -14.61 -3.42 -13.88
C ILE A 227 -15.09 -2.89 -12.53
N GLN A 228 -16.36 -2.54 -12.39
CA GLN A 228 -16.88 -2.04 -11.12
C GLN A 228 -16.84 -3.11 -10.02
N ILE A 229 -17.12 -4.37 -10.34
CA ILE A 229 -16.91 -5.52 -9.42
C ILE A 229 -15.44 -5.61 -9.00
N ALA A 230 -14.51 -5.55 -9.95
CA ALA A 230 -13.08 -5.61 -9.65
C ALA A 230 -12.60 -4.41 -8.81
N LEU A 231 -13.14 -3.22 -9.02
CA LEU A 231 -12.87 -2.05 -8.18
C LEU A 231 -13.42 -2.22 -6.76
N VAL A 232 -14.61 -2.80 -6.60
CA VAL A 232 -15.16 -3.15 -5.28
C VAL A 232 -14.25 -4.15 -4.55
N ASP A 233 -13.72 -5.15 -5.24
CA ASP A 233 -12.81 -6.12 -4.64
C ASP A 233 -11.52 -5.47 -4.14
N VAL A 234 -10.97 -4.50 -4.90
CA VAL A 234 -9.83 -3.70 -4.46
C VAL A 234 -10.18 -2.86 -3.23
N LEU A 235 -11.36 -2.21 -3.19
CA LEU A 235 -11.78 -1.43 -2.02
C LEU A 235 -12.01 -2.30 -0.78
N LYS A 236 -12.54 -3.52 -0.97
CA LYS A 236 -12.67 -4.54 0.09
C LYS A 236 -11.30 -4.96 0.62
N LEU A 237 -10.31 -5.20 -0.27
CA LEU A 237 -8.93 -5.50 0.13
C LEU A 237 -8.30 -4.35 0.93
N LEU A 238 -8.54 -3.10 0.51
CA LEU A 238 -8.09 -1.91 1.23
C LEU A 238 -8.87 -1.65 2.54
N CYS A 239 -9.83 -2.50 2.89
CA CYS A 239 -10.65 -2.40 4.09
C CYS A 239 -11.40 -1.06 4.19
N VAL A 240 -11.94 -0.58 3.06
CA VAL A 240 -12.72 0.67 2.96
C VAL A 240 -14.20 0.33 2.73
N PRO A 241 -14.96 -0.16 3.72
CA PRO A 241 -16.35 -0.52 3.52
C PRO A 241 -17.23 0.73 3.29
N PRO A 242 -18.30 0.63 2.47
CA PRO A 242 -19.25 1.71 2.30
C PRO A 242 -20.19 1.84 3.52
N ASP A 243 -20.54 3.07 3.88
CA ASP A 243 -21.71 3.38 4.72
C ASP A 243 -23.00 3.52 3.89
N GLY A 244 -22.88 3.69 2.56
CA GLY A 244 -24.00 3.74 1.63
C GLY A 244 -23.57 3.43 0.19
N ILE A 245 -24.51 2.92 -0.61
CA ILE A 245 -24.25 2.48 -1.98
C ILE A 245 -25.38 3.03 -2.86
N ILE A 246 -25.02 3.61 -4.01
CA ILE A 246 -25.97 4.07 -5.03
C ILE A 246 -25.52 3.53 -6.38
N GLY A 247 -26.42 2.88 -7.11
CA GLY A 247 -26.21 2.50 -8.50
C GLY A 247 -27.03 3.38 -9.44
N HIS A 248 -26.49 3.67 -10.62
CA HIS A 248 -27.21 4.37 -11.69
C HIS A 248 -27.28 3.49 -12.94
N GLY A 249 -28.49 3.11 -13.36
CA GLY A 249 -28.71 2.24 -14.52
C GLY A 249 -27.98 0.91 -14.36
N ILE A 250 -27.15 0.51 -15.34
CA ILE A 250 -26.42 -0.76 -15.26
C ILE A 250 -25.46 -0.86 -14.05
N GLY A 251 -25.05 0.29 -13.48
CA GLY A 251 -24.25 0.33 -12.25
C GLY A 251 -24.96 -0.28 -11.03
N GLU A 252 -26.28 -0.42 -11.06
CA GLU A 252 -27.03 -1.14 -10.01
C GLU A 252 -26.60 -2.61 -9.86
N MET A 253 -26.11 -3.25 -10.94
CA MET A 253 -25.61 -4.64 -10.85
C MET A 253 -24.35 -4.74 -10.01
N ALA A 254 -23.45 -3.77 -10.13
CA ALA A 254 -22.25 -3.71 -9.31
C ALA A 254 -22.53 -3.15 -7.91
N ALA A 255 -23.56 -2.31 -7.74
CA ALA A 255 -24.05 -1.89 -6.43
C ALA A 255 -24.60 -3.09 -5.63
N ALA A 256 -25.40 -3.95 -6.27
CA ALA A 256 -25.92 -5.16 -5.64
C ALA A 256 -24.80 -6.15 -5.24
N TYR A 257 -23.70 -6.18 -6.00
CA TYR A 257 -22.49 -6.92 -5.62
C TYR A 257 -21.77 -6.27 -4.42
N ALA A 258 -21.64 -4.95 -4.42
CA ALA A 258 -21.02 -4.21 -3.32
C ALA A 258 -21.78 -4.34 -1.99
N ASP A 259 -23.11 -4.50 -2.06
CA ASP A 259 -24.00 -4.75 -0.92
C ASP A 259 -24.11 -6.24 -0.53
N ASP A 260 -23.33 -7.12 -1.18
CA ASP A 260 -23.33 -8.58 -0.98
C ASP A 260 -24.70 -9.28 -1.20
N VAL A 261 -25.67 -8.60 -1.82
CA VAL A 261 -26.99 -9.17 -2.18
C VAL A 261 -26.89 -10.10 -3.38
N CYS A 262 -26.02 -9.75 -4.34
CA CYS A 262 -25.75 -10.56 -5.52
C CYS A 262 -24.31 -11.10 -5.47
N THR A 263 -24.13 -12.35 -5.88
CA THR A 263 -22.80 -12.88 -6.14
C THR A 263 -22.18 -12.21 -7.37
N HIS A 264 -20.85 -12.28 -7.48
CA HIS A 264 -20.10 -11.85 -8.67
C HIS A 264 -20.73 -12.38 -9.96
N GLU A 265 -21.03 -13.68 -9.99
CA GLU A 265 -21.62 -14.35 -11.14
C GLU A 265 -23.04 -13.86 -11.42
N GLN A 266 -23.88 -13.70 -10.40
CA GLN A 266 -25.26 -13.22 -10.57
C GLN A 266 -25.29 -11.79 -11.14
N SER A 267 -24.49 -10.87 -10.59
CA SER A 267 -24.41 -9.49 -11.08
C SER A 267 -23.93 -9.44 -12.54
N LEU A 268 -22.95 -10.27 -12.89
CA LEU A 268 -22.40 -10.28 -14.24
C LEU A 268 -23.37 -10.91 -15.25
N ILE A 269 -23.99 -12.03 -14.92
CA ILE A 269 -25.00 -12.68 -15.77
C ILE A 269 -26.21 -11.76 -15.96
N ALA A 270 -26.67 -11.08 -14.91
CA ALA A 270 -27.75 -10.12 -15.03
C ALA A 270 -27.39 -9.00 -16.02
N SER A 271 -26.17 -8.45 -15.94
CA SER A 271 -25.72 -7.43 -16.90
C SER A 271 -25.71 -7.94 -18.35
N TYR A 272 -25.30 -9.20 -18.56
CA TYR A 272 -25.35 -9.86 -19.87
C TYR A 272 -26.79 -10.03 -20.37
N ILE A 273 -27.69 -10.58 -19.55
CA ILE A 273 -29.08 -10.85 -19.93
C ILE A 273 -29.79 -9.55 -20.30
N ILE A 274 -29.61 -8.49 -19.51
CA ILE A 274 -30.23 -7.18 -19.79
C ILE A 274 -29.71 -6.65 -21.12
N GLY A 275 -28.40 -6.68 -21.35
CA GLY A 275 -27.80 -6.25 -22.61
C GLY A 275 -28.35 -7.04 -23.79
N HIS A 276 -28.33 -8.38 -23.70
CA HIS A 276 -28.77 -9.26 -24.77
C HIS A 276 -30.26 -9.10 -25.09
N ALA A 277 -31.08 -8.85 -24.07
CA ALA A 277 -32.51 -8.57 -24.25
C ALA A 277 -32.74 -7.26 -25.01
N PHE A 278 -31.97 -6.20 -24.74
CA PHE A 278 -32.03 -4.96 -25.51
C PHE A 278 -31.63 -5.15 -26.98
N GLU A 279 -30.59 -5.95 -27.24
CA GLU A 279 -30.13 -6.22 -28.61
C GLU A 279 -31.08 -7.11 -29.40
N SER A 280 -31.77 -8.03 -28.72
CA SER A 280 -32.71 -8.98 -29.32
C SER A 280 -34.10 -8.38 -29.54
N ALA A 281 -34.41 -7.26 -28.88
CA ALA A 281 -35.68 -6.56 -29.03
C ALA A 281 -35.67 -5.67 -30.29
N ASP A 282 -36.76 -5.72 -31.05
CA ASP A 282 -36.97 -4.82 -32.19
C ASP A 282 -37.47 -3.45 -31.69
N LEU A 283 -36.56 -2.67 -31.11
CA LEU A 283 -36.84 -1.33 -30.60
C LEU A 283 -36.61 -0.29 -31.70
N PRO A 284 -37.44 0.78 -31.76
CA PRO A 284 -37.21 1.90 -32.65
C PRO A 284 -35.90 2.60 -32.31
N GLU A 285 -35.27 3.19 -33.31
CA GLU A 285 -34.07 3.98 -33.13
C GLU A 285 -34.37 5.23 -32.27
N ALA A 286 -33.59 5.42 -31.21
CA ALA A 286 -33.76 6.50 -30.25
C ALA A 286 -32.38 6.90 -29.68
N GLY A 287 -32.28 8.16 -29.24
CA GLY A 287 -31.11 8.71 -28.53
C GLY A 287 -31.52 9.26 -27.18
N MET A 288 -30.57 9.25 -26.23
CA MET A 288 -30.68 9.88 -24.91
C MET A 288 -29.68 11.02 -24.78
#